data_AF-A0AAP8QGS4-F1
#
_entry.id   AF-A0AAP8QGS4-F1
#
_cell.length_a   1.000
_cell.length_b   1.000
_cell.length_c   1.000
_cell.angle_alpha   90.00
_cell.angle_beta   90.00
_cell.angle_gamma   90.00
#
_symmetry.space_group_name_H-M   'P 1'
#
loop_
_entity.id
_entity.type
_entity.pdbx_description
1 polymer ?
#
loop_
_entity_poly.entity_id
_entity_poly.type
_entity_poly.pdbx_seq_one_letter_code
_entity_poly.pdbx_strand_id
1 'polypeptide(L)'
;MKETKYGVYPNSWEELTEYVSKLESQPHDYNSIADALTNATVAMFNYFACKHSMTGFQSSWAGLSFVRITRGMEAPFGIIDGSKLLYPQYNIHSDINKWIEEWKPELGKIAKKKLEEKEYAHPDVIERWKEFAKYAPVESE
;
A
#
# COMPACT_ATOMS: atom_id res chain seq x y z
N MET A 1 23.96 11.75 -9.34
CA MET A 1 22.58 11.22 -9.22
C MET A 1 22.13 10.57 -10.53
N LYS A 2 21.56 9.35 -10.49
CA LYS A 2 21.11 8.63 -11.70
C LYS A 2 19.61 8.79 -11.89
N GLU A 3 19.17 9.14 -13.09
CA GLU A 3 17.75 9.22 -13.47
C GLU A 3 17.37 8.08 -14.40
N THR A 4 16.19 7.50 -14.19
CA THR A 4 15.66 6.38 -14.98
C THR A 4 14.16 6.53 -15.18
N LYS A 5 13.55 5.62 -15.96
CA LYS A 5 12.09 5.53 -16.07
C LYS A 5 11.37 5.20 -14.75
N TYR A 6 12.10 4.75 -13.72
CA TYR A 6 11.59 4.47 -12.37
C TYR A 6 11.90 5.61 -11.38
N GLY A 7 12.25 6.79 -11.90
CA GLY A 7 12.61 7.96 -11.13
C GLY A 7 14.10 8.08 -10.85
N VAL A 8 14.39 8.95 -9.89
CA VAL A 8 15.72 9.42 -9.53
C VAL A 8 16.30 8.56 -8.40
N TYR A 9 17.60 8.24 -8.48
CA TYR A 9 18.35 7.44 -7.52
C TYR A 9 19.50 8.26 -6.91
N PRO A 10 19.24 8.98 -5.81
CA PRO A 10 20.28 9.65 -5.03
C PRO A 10 21.12 8.63 -4.26
N ASN A 11 22.44 8.76 -4.29
CA ASN A 11 23.36 7.88 -3.56
C ASN A 11 23.89 8.51 -2.26
N SER A 12 23.58 9.78 -2.03
CA SER A 12 23.94 10.50 -0.81
C SER A 12 22.78 11.38 -0.35
N TRP A 13 22.85 11.81 0.92
CA TRP A 13 21.86 12.72 1.49
C TRP A 13 21.85 14.06 0.74
N GLU A 14 23.02 14.54 0.35
CA GLU A 14 23.20 15.79 -0.40
C GLU A 14 22.52 15.73 -1.77
N GLU A 15 22.67 14.62 -2.51
CA GLU A 15 21.98 14.44 -3.80
C GLU A 15 20.45 14.43 -3.61
N LEU A 16 19.95 13.82 -2.53
CA LEU A 16 18.53 13.77 -2.23
C LEU A 16 17.99 15.16 -1.86
N THR A 17 18.67 15.88 -0.97
CA THR A 17 18.20 17.21 -0.52
C THR A 17 18.29 18.25 -1.62
N GLU A 18 19.32 18.21 -2.48
CA GLU A 18 19.40 19.06 -3.67
C GLU A 18 18.20 18.81 -4.60
N TYR A 19 17.89 17.55 -4.86
CA TYR A 19 16.75 17.18 -5.71
C TYR A 19 15.41 17.64 -5.14
N VAL A 20 15.16 17.40 -3.85
CA VAL A 20 13.92 17.83 -3.18
C VAL A 20 13.82 19.34 -3.14
N SER A 21 14.91 20.05 -2.83
CA SER A 21 14.93 21.52 -2.82
C SER A 21 14.60 22.11 -4.19
N LYS A 22 15.10 21.47 -5.27
CA LYS A 22 14.77 21.85 -6.64
C LYS A 22 13.29 21.64 -6.95
N LEU A 23 12.70 20.53 -6.52
CA LEU A 23 11.26 20.28 -6.68
C LEU A 23 10.43 21.31 -5.90
N GLU A 24 10.80 21.62 -4.66
CA GLU A 24 10.09 22.59 -3.81
C GLU A 24 10.16 24.02 -4.35
N SER A 25 11.31 24.43 -4.90
CA SER A 25 11.54 25.81 -5.36
C SER A 25 10.86 26.15 -6.69
N GLN A 26 10.28 25.17 -7.37
CA GLN A 26 9.57 25.40 -8.63
C GLN A 26 8.18 26.01 -8.37
N PRO A 27 7.68 26.90 -9.26
CA PRO A 27 6.28 27.28 -9.24
C PRO A 27 5.41 26.04 -9.48
N HIS A 28 4.39 25.85 -8.63
CA HIS A 28 3.48 24.73 -8.75
C HIS A 28 2.04 25.15 -9.00
N ASP A 29 1.34 24.36 -9.80
CA ASP A 29 -0.11 24.33 -9.87
C ASP A 29 -0.68 23.11 -9.11
N TYR A 30 -2.00 22.91 -9.21
CA TYR A 30 -2.71 21.83 -8.51
C TYR A 30 -2.21 20.42 -8.87
N ASN A 31 -1.81 20.19 -10.11
CA ASN A 31 -1.35 18.87 -10.56
C ASN A 31 0.16 18.74 -10.37
N SER A 32 0.93 19.78 -10.71
CA SER A 32 2.39 19.72 -10.67
C SER A 32 2.93 19.54 -9.24
N ILE A 33 2.22 20.03 -8.22
CA ILE A 33 2.61 19.80 -6.81
C ILE A 33 2.46 18.33 -6.42
N ALA A 34 1.43 17.64 -6.93
CA ALA A 34 1.21 16.22 -6.66
C ALA A 34 2.28 15.37 -7.37
N ASP A 35 2.66 15.74 -8.58
CA ASP A 35 3.78 15.12 -9.31
C ASP A 35 5.11 15.37 -8.58
N ALA A 36 5.36 16.59 -8.10
CA ALA A 36 6.56 16.92 -7.32
C ALA A 36 6.65 16.09 -6.04
N LEU A 37 5.55 15.95 -5.30
CA LEU A 37 5.50 15.09 -4.11
C LEU A 37 5.75 13.61 -4.46
N THR A 38 5.17 13.13 -5.56
CA THR A 38 5.38 11.76 -6.05
C THR A 38 6.85 11.52 -6.37
N ASN A 39 7.48 12.45 -7.10
CA ASN A 39 8.89 12.39 -7.46
C ASN A 39 9.82 12.45 -6.24
N ALA A 40 9.53 13.31 -5.27
CA ALA A 40 10.28 13.40 -4.02
C ALA A 40 10.17 12.11 -3.19
N THR A 41 8.96 11.53 -3.13
CA THR A 41 8.70 10.26 -2.44
C THR A 41 9.51 9.13 -3.09
N VAL A 42 9.43 8.98 -4.41
CA VAL A 42 10.20 7.95 -5.14
C VAL A 42 11.70 8.13 -4.93
N ALA A 43 12.22 9.35 -4.97
CA ALA A 43 13.64 9.63 -4.71
C ALA A 43 14.06 9.21 -3.28
N MET A 44 13.22 9.42 -2.28
CA MET A 44 13.48 8.96 -0.90
C MET A 44 13.53 7.43 -0.82
N PHE A 45 12.58 6.72 -1.42
CA PHE A 45 12.59 5.26 -1.50
C PHE A 45 13.86 4.73 -2.17
N ASN A 46 14.24 5.35 -3.29
CA ASN A 46 15.44 4.96 -4.04
C ASN A 46 16.73 5.28 -3.28
N TYR A 47 16.79 6.39 -2.55
CA TYR A 47 17.92 6.72 -1.67
C TYR A 47 18.13 5.64 -0.60
N PHE A 48 17.07 5.24 0.11
CA PHE A 48 17.15 4.16 1.09
C PHE A 48 17.55 2.83 0.43
N ALA A 49 17.02 2.53 -0.76
CA ALA A 49 17.39 1.33 -1.50
C ALA A 49 18.89 1.32 -1.88
N CYS A 50 19.42 2.43 -2.37
CA CYS A 50 20.84 2.59 -2.70
C CYS A 50 21.74 2.52 -1.44
N LYS A 51 21.33 3.18 -0.35
CA LYS A 51 22.14 3.30 0.86
C LYS A 51 22.17 2.02 1.71
N HIS A 52 21.06 1.29 1.75
CA HIS A 52 20.87 0.15 2.64
C HIS A 52 20.67 -1.18 1.89
N SER A 53 20.88 -1.20 0.57
CA SER A 53 20.74 -2.40 -0.26
C SER A 53 19.38 -3.07 -0.08
N MET A 54 18.30 -2.28 -0.02
CA MET A 54 16.96 -2.83 0.15
C MET A 54 16.63 -3.75 -1.03
N THR A 55 16.09 -4.92 -0.72
CA THR A 55 15.60 -5.86 -1.73
C THR A 55 14.31 -5.34 -2.37
N GLY A 56 13.99 -5.82 -3.57
CA GLY A 56 12.72 -5.49 -4.23
C GLY A 56 11.49 -5.84 -3.39
N PHE A 57 11.58 -6.89 -2.55
CA PHE A 57 10.53 -7.25 -1.60
C PHE A 57 10.34 -6.19 -0.52
N GLN A 58 11.42 -5.74 0.12
CA GLN A 58 11.37 -4.70 1.17
C GLN A 58 10.86 -3.36 0.61
N SER A 59 11.30 -2.97 -0.59
CA SER A 59 10.83 -1.75 -1.24
C SER A 59 9.34 -1.83 -1.58
N SER A 60 8.87 -2.99 -2.07
CA SER A 60 7.44 -3.22 -2.36
C SER A 60 6.60 -3.18 -1.09
N TRP A 61 7.08 -3.79 -0.01
CA TRP A 61 6.43 -3.77 1.30
C TRP A 61 6.31 -2.35 1.87
N ALA A 62 7.39 -1.56 1.78
CA ALA A 62 7.38 -0.17 2.22
C ALA A 62 6.41 0.69 1.38
N GLY A 63 6.34 0.46 0.07
CA GLY A 63 5.37 1.13 -0.81
C GLY A 63 3.92 0.81 -0.44
N LEU A 64 3.61 -0.47 -0.18
CA LEU A 64 2.29 -0.87 0.31
C LEU A 64 2.00 -0.24 1.68
N SER A 65 2.97 -0.22 2.58
CA SER A 65 2.80 0.41 3.90
C SER A 65 2.50 1.90 3.80
N PHE A 66 3.15 2.62 2.87
CA PHE A 66 2.85 4.02 2.60
C PHE A 66 1.40 4.23 2.13
N VAL A 67 0.93 3.42 1.17
CA VAL A 67 -0.47 3.46 0.72
C VAL A 67 -1.43 3.18 1.87
N ARG A 68 -1.12 2.17 2.70
CA ARG A 68 -1.95 1.80 3.85
C ARG A 68 -2.13 2.98 4.81
N ILE A 69 -1.03 3.62 5.18
CA ILE A 69 -1.01 4.73 6.14
C ILE A 69 -1.73 5.96 5.57
N THR A 70 -1.39 6.38 4.36
CA THR A 70 -1.94 7.60 3.76
C THR A 70 -3.42 7.49 3.42
N ARG A 71 -3.96 6.28 3.28
CA ARG A 71 -5.37 6.02 2.98
C ARG A 71 -6.18 5.56 4.20
N GLY A 72 -5.56 5.46 5.38
CA GLY A 72 -6.24 4.99 6.59
C GLY A 72 -6.79 3.56 6.46
N MET A 73 -6.08 2.68 5.74
CA MET A 73 -6.53 1.31 5.52
C MET A 73 -6.17 0.43 6.73
N GLU A 74 -7.18 0.00 7.49
CA GLU A 74 -6.97 -0.82 8.68
C GLU A 74 -6.95 -2.33 8.40
N ALA A 75 -7.54 -2.77 7.28
CA ALA A 75 -7.69 -4.17 6.89
C ALA A 75 -6.73 -4.56 5.75
N PRO A 76 -6.60 -5.87 5.42
CA PRO A 76 -5.91 -6.31 4.21
C PRO A 76 -6.39 -5.60 2.95
N PHE A 77 -5.46 -5.30 2.05
CA PHE A 77 -5.75 -4.70 0.76
C PHE A 77 -4.77 -5.23 -0.29
N GLY A 78 -5.14 -5.07 -1.56
CA GLY A 78 -4.31 -5.45 -2.70
C GLY A 78 -4.36 -4.38 -3.78
N ILE A 79 -3.33 -4.36 -4.63
CA ILE A 79 -3.25 -3.48 -5.80
C ILE A 79 -3.38 -4.35 -7.05
N ILE A 80 -4.28 -3.97 -7.96
CA ILE A 80 -4.49 -4.66 -9.23
C ILE A 80 -3.75 -3.87 -10.32
N ASP A 81 -2.88 -4.56 -11.05
CA ASP A 81 -2.28 -4.05 -12.28
C ASP A 81 -3.18 -4.39 -13.46
N GLY A 82 -3.90 -3.38 -13.97
CA GLY A 82 -4.81 -3.51 -15.11
C GLY A 82 -4.10 -3.87 -16.41
N SER A 83 -2.80 -3.62 -16.56
CA SER A 83 -2.05 -3.98 -17.76
C SER A 83 -2.01 -5.51 -17.99
N LYS A 84 -2.19 -6.30 -16.92
CA LYS A 84 -2.33 -7.76 -17.01
C LYS A 84 -3.51 -8.21 -17.86
N LEU A 85 -4.56 -7.39 -18.01
CA LEU A 85 -5.69 -7.70 -18.89
C LEU A 85 -5.30 -7.77 -20.37
N LEU A 86 -4.12 -7.23 -20.74
CA LEU A 86 -3.60 -7.31 -22.11
C LEU A 86 -3.03 -8.70 -22.44
N TYR A 87 -2.90 -9.61 -21.47
CA TYR A 87 -2.23 -10.89 -21.68
C TYR A 87 -3.05 -12.08 -21.15
N PRO A 88 -3.26 -13.13 -21.97
CA PRO A 88 -4.17 -14.23 -21.66
C PRO A 88 -3.70 -15.17 -20.53
N GLN A 89 -2.40 -15.17 -20.19
CA GLN A 89 -1.87 -15.99 -19.10
C GLN A 89 -2.25 -15.48 -17.70
N TYR A 90 -2.76 -14.26 -17.58
CA TYR A 90 -3.18 -13.70 -16.30
C TYR A 90 -4.70 -13.82 -16.11
N ASN A 91 -5.11 -14.27 -14.92
CA ASN A 91 -6.52 -14.32 -14.53
C ASN A 91 -6.72 -13.48 -13.26
N ILE A 92 -6.94 -12.18 -13.46
CA ILE A 92 -7.11 -11.21 -12.36
C ILE A 92 -8.28 -11.60 -11.45
N HIS A 93 -9.38 -12.13 -11.98
CA HIS A 93 -10.52 -12.55 -11.18
C HIS A 93 -10.15 -13.71 -10.23
N SER A 94 -9.37 -14.68 -10.73
CA SER A 94 -8.85 -15.78 -9.91
C SER A 94 -7.91 -15.27 -8.82
N ASP A 95 -7.02 -14.32 -9.14
CA ASP A 95 -6.09 -13.72 -8.17
C ASP A 95 -6.86 -13.00 -7.05
N ILE A 96 -7.87 -12.19 -7.40
CA ILE A 96 -8.72 -11.49 -6.43
C ILE A 96 -9.47 -12.48 -5.54
N ASN A 97 -10.07 -13.53 -6.12
CA ASN A 97 -10.80 -14.53 -5.35
C ASN A 97 -9.87 -15.24 -4.36
N LYS A 98 -8.64 -15.56 -4.79
CA LYS A 98 -7.61 -16.12 -3.91
C LYS A 98 -7.29 -15.17 -2.76
N TRP A 99 -7.08 -13.88 -3.03
CA TRP A 99 -6.81 -12.89 -1.97
C TRP A 99 -7.96 -12.77 -0.98
N ILE A 100 -9.20 -12.78 -1.46
CA ILE A 100 -10.39 -12.74 -0.60
C ILE A 100 -10.37 -13.92 0.38
N GLU A 101 -10.06 -15.12 -0.09
CA GLU A 101 -9.94 -16.30 0.79
C GLU A 101 -8.78 -16.17 1.79
N GLU A 102 -7.62 -15.67 1.34
CA GLU A 102 -6.45 -15.46 2.20
C GLU A 102 -6.67 -14.37 3.27
N TRP A 103 -7.51 -13.38 2.99
CA TRP A 103 -7.81 -12.29 3.92
C TRP A 103 -8.88 -12.65 4.96
N LYS A 104 -9.70 -13.68 4.72
CA LYS A 104 -10.77 -14.10 5.63
C LYS A 104 -10.32 -14.27 7.08
N PRO A 105 -9.18 -14.90 7.41
CA PRO A 105 -8.76 -15.06 8.79
C PRO A 105 -8.50 -13.74 9.52
N GLU A 106 -7.80 -12.79 8.87
CA GLU A 106 -7.53 -11.48 9.46
C GLU A 106 -8.81 -10.65 9.57
N LEU A 107 -9.62 -10.64 8.50
CA LEU A 107 -10.93 -9.99 8.51
C LEU A 107 -11.86 -10.58 9.59
N GLY A 108 -11.77 -11.88 9.84
CA GLY A 108 -12.50 -12.55 10.92
C GLY A 108 -12.10 -12.05 12.30
N LYS A 109 -10.80 -11.87 12.56
CA LYS A 109 -10.31 -11.26 13.82
C LYS A 109 -10.84 -9.83 13.99
N ILE A 110 -10.77 -9.02 12.94
CA ILE A 110 -11.26 -7.64 12.94
C ILE A 110 -12.77 -7.63 13.20
N ALA A 111 -13.53 -8.50 12.53
CA ALA A 111 -14.98 -8.58 12.69
C ALA A 111 -15.39 -9.00 14.11
N LYS A 112 -14.67 -9.96 14.72
CA LYS A 112 -14.90 -10.36 16.13
C LYS A 112 -14.70 -9.17 17.08
N LYS A 113 -13.58 -8.46 16.93
CA LYS A 113 -13.29 -7.25 17.71
C LYS A 113 -14.37 -6.17 17.53
N LYS A 114 -14.81 -5.90 16.28
CA LYS A 114 -15.89 -4.92 16.00
C LYS A 114 -17.23 -5.32 16.61
N LEU A 115 -17.51 -6.61 16.75
CA LEU A 115 -18.73 -7.11 17.43
C LEU A 115 -18.66 -6.93 18.95
N GLU A 116 -17.47 -7.11 19.55
CA GLU A 116 -17.24 -6.95 20.99
C GLU A 116 -17.25 -5.47 21.43
N GLU A 117 -16.62 -4.60 20.65
CA GLU A 117 -16.48 -3.15 20.92
C GLU A 117 -17.71 -2.33 20.47
N LYS A 118 -18.80 -3.00 20.09
CA LYS A 118 -19.89 -2.36 19.36
C LYS A 118 -20.73 -1.42 20.23
N GLU A 119 -20.68 -0.12 19.96
CA GLU A 119 -21.65 0.86 20.50
C GLU A 119 -22.90 1.01 19.61
N TYR A 120 -22.75 1.29 18.30
CA TYR A 120 -23.86 1.38 17.35
C TYR A 120 -23.40 1.09 15.91
N ALA A 121 -24.13 0.23 15.19
CA ALA A 121 -23.91 -0.05 13.76
C ALA A 121 -25.21 -0.52 13.11
N HIS A 122 -25.36 -0.35 11.80
CA HIS A 122 -26.54 -0.81 11.06
C HIS A 122 -26.68 -2.35 11.11
N PRO A 123 -27.90 -2.92 11.19
CA PRO A 123 -28.16 -4.37 11.21
C PRO A 123 -27.37 -5.16 10.16
N ASP A 124 -27.39 -4.73 8.90
CA ASP A 124 -26.70 -5.42 7.79
C ASP A 124 -25.17 -5.46 7.97
N VAL A 125 -24.60 -4.41 8.57
CA VAL A 125 -23.16 -4.35 8.87
C VAL A 125 -22.81 -5.37 9.97
N ILE A 126 -23.68 -5.50 10.97
CA ILE A 126 -23.51 -6.47 12.06
C ILE A 126 -23.64 -7.90 11.52
N GLU A 127 -24.60 -8.15 10.65
CA GLU A 127 -24.75 -9.44 9.98
C GLU A 127 -23.49 -9.77 9.20
N ARG A 128 -22.98 -8.82 8.43
CA ARG A 128 -21.72 -8.99 7.69
C ARG A 128 -20.53 -9.29 8.61
N TRP A 129 -20.43 -8.64 9.76
CA TRP A 129 -19.39 -8.97 10.74
C TRP A 129 -19.55 -10.37 11.32
N LYS A 130 -20.78 -10.81 11.64
CA LYS A 130 -21.05 -12.18 12.11
C LYS A 130 -20.64 -13.21 11.06
N GLU A 131 -20.91 -12.96 9.79
CA GLU A 131 -20.48 -13.83 8.69
C GLU A 131 -18.97 -13.98 8.63
N PHE A 132 -18.21 -12.91 8.89
CA PHE A 132 -16.75 -12.94 8.82
C PHE A 132 -16.10 -13.46 10.10
N ALA A 133 -16.68 -13.17 11.26
CA ALA A 133 -16.14 -13.60 12.56
C ALA A 133 -15.93 -15.12 12.66
N LYS A 134 -16.71 -15.92 11.92
CA LYS A 134 -16.55 -17.38 11.83
C LYS A 134 -15.20 -17.83 11.24
N TYR A 135 -14.52 -16.95 10.51
CA TYR A 135 -13.21 -17.23 9.92
C TYR A 135 -12.04 -16.84 10.85
N ALA A 136 -12.31 -16.22 12.00
CA ALA A 136 -11.27 -15.94 12.98
C ALA A 136 -10.61 -17.26 13.40
N PRO A 137 -9.27 -17.38 13.37
CA PRO A 137 -8.60 -18.59 13.82
C PRO A 137 -8.89 -18.82 15.30
N VAL A 138 -9.07 -20.09 15.67
CA VAL A 138 -9.17 -20.50 17.07
C VAL A 138 -7.80 -20.25 17.70
N GLU A 139 -7.76 -19.44 18.76
CA GLU A 139 -6.54 -19.28 19.54
C GLU A 139 -6.21 -20.64 20.17
N SER A 140 -5.10 -21.25 19.75
CA SER A 140 -4.56 -22.41 20.44
C SER A 140 -3.99 -21.95 21.78
N GLU A 141 -4.56 -22.43 22.87
CA GLU A 141 -4.06 -22.27 24.25
C GLU A 141 -2.63 -22.79 24.41
#